data_AF-A0A1I8FTQ7-F1
#
_entry.id   AF-A0A1I8FTQ7-F1
#
_cell.length_a   1.000
_cell.length_b   1.000
_cell.length_c   1.000
_cell.angle_alpha   90.00
_cell.angle_beta   90.00
_cell.angle_gamma   90.00
#
_symmetry.space_group_name_H-M   'P 1'
#
loop_
_entity.id
_entity.type
_entity.pdbx_description
1 polymer ?
#
loop_
_entity_poly.entity_id
_entity_poly.type
_entity_poly.pdbx_seq_one_letter_code
_entity_poly.pdbx_strand_id
1 'polypeptide(L)'
;GRCTQAGRLYLPIRLHRRHLRRCLRLATVTPTAPVRRPPTEPPACPATNNTRGSHCQFCSRRCTRDAASGQACLPCSQVCNGHSRATLRAAAASSAAGATTGSASTRLLPCKPCQCNGHSDFCLPDTGQGCDCQNNTRTSCTDRDQRCREQQCAVCADFYSGKPTDGRQCYHKMGVNNYFCLDYRHSQKACGVNPGFLNIDVRLFVDIIRGAADLYLALSDRTFVVNNTVDANGFWSNLVSIDYQAAATLPRQPDGRRRRRSVVSDPPVLSDRVLEVSANPYLTYVSLPVSGSILIVRNATRRVLITIPCQSYEFSLNKFYLVVQGVSTDVNVSGIVFFRQDQNHINLLVFFSMFFSCFFLLFGLVVLAWKARQAHSRR
;
A
#
# COMPACT_ATOMS: atom_id res chain seq x y z
N GLY A 1 -31.71 20.88 13.26
CA GLY A 1 -31.67 20.40 14.66
C GLY A 1 -30.36 20.83 15.28
N ARG A 2 -30.42 21.54 16.41
CA ARG A 2 -29.29 22.22 17.07
C ARG A 2 -28.37 21.22 17.79
N CYS A 3 -27.06 21.42 17.70
CA CYS A 3 -26.07 20.86 18.63
C CYS A 3 -25.78 21.89 19.73
N THR A 4 -26.17 21.58 20.96
CA THR A 4 -25.69 22.25 22.17
C THR A 4 -25.63 21.23 23.30
N GLN A 5 -24.42 20.93 23.80
CA GLN A 5 -24.03 21.26 25.19
C GLN A 5 -22.59 20.85 25.47
N ALA A 6 -21.86 21.81 26.04
CA ALA A 6 -20.52 21.69 26.57
C ALA A 6 -20.56 21.27 28.05
N GLY A 7 -19.54 20.55 28.50
CA GLY A 7 -19.25 20.31 29.91
C GLY A 7 -17.74 20.28 30.15
N ARG A 8 -17.20 21.39 30.67
CA ARG A 8 -15.87 21.49 31.30
C ARG A 8 -15.86 20.71 32.62
N LEU A 9 -14.71 20.17 33.04
CA LEU A 9 -14.07 20.36 34.38
C LEU A 9 -12.78 19.51 34.45
N TYR A 10 -11.60 20.12 34.51
CA TYR A 10 -10.75 20.36 35.70
C TYR A 10 -10.01 19.13 36.29
N LEU A 11 -8.68 19.24 36.31
CA LEU A 11 -7.70 18.43 37.05
C LEU A 11 -8.02 18.38 38.56
N PRO A 12 -7.56 17.34 39.28
CA PRO A 12 -6.38 17.59 40.12
C PRO A 12 -5.40 16.40 40.32
N ILE A 13 -4.16 16.80 40.64
CA ILE A 13 -3.05 16.04 41.23
C ILE A 13 -3.26 15.92 42.75
N ARG A 14 -3.02 14.74 43.35
CA ARG A 14 -2.37 14.49 44.68
C ARG A 14 -2.40 12.97 44.98
N LEU A 15 -1.24 12.29 45.06
CA LEU A 15 -0.43 12.02 46.26
C LEU A 15 -1.08 11.08 47.31
N HIS A 16 -0.61 9.83 47.38
CA HIS A 16 -0.31 9.24 48.69
C HIS A 16 0.91 8.31 48.68
N ARG A 17 1.87 8.68 49.54
CA ARG A 17 3.06 7.95 49.97
C ARG A 17 2.69 6.93 51.05
N ARG A 18 3.42 5.81 51.09
CA ARG A 18 3.96 5.02 52.24
C ARG A 18 3.98 3.55 51.78
N HIS A 19 5.11 2.89 51.60
CA HIS A 19 6.03 2.51 52.67
C HIS A 19 7.48 2.38 52.19
N LEU A 20 8.38 3.05 52.93
CA LEU A 20 9.81 2.81 53.00
C LEU A 20 10.07 1.65 53.97
N ARG A 21 10.98 0.71 53.64
CA ARG A 21 12.17 0.30 54.45
C ARG A 21 12.73 -1.09 54.09
N ARG A 22 14.08 -1.15 54.10
CA ARG A 22 15.00 -2.31 54.11
C ARG A 22 15.12 -3.01 52.74
N CYS A 23 16.30 -3.18 52.14
CA CYS A 23 17.55 -3.66 52.72
C CYS A 23 18.79 -2.95 52.12
N LEU A 24 19.60 -2.37 53.00
CA LEU A 24 21.03 -2.16 52.77
C LEU A 24 21.73 -3.10 53.77
N ARG A 25 22.38 -4.15 53.31
CA ARG A 25 23.39 -4.88 54.10
C ARG A 25 24.55 -5.25 53.20
N LEU A 26 25.71 -4.71 53.57
CA LEU A 26 27.03 -5.15 53.18
C LEU A 26 27.14 -6.67 53.33
N ALA A 27 27.71 -7.32 52.33
CA ALA A 27 28.29 -8.65 52.47
C ALA A 27 29.80 -8.54 52.23
N THR A 28 30.51 -8.81 53.31
CA THR A 28 31.95 -9.00 53.49
C THR A 28 32.57 -9.95 52.46
N VAL A 29 33.73 -9.55 51.95
CA VAL A 29 34.63 -10.38 51.15
C VAL A 29 35.44 -11.30 52.08
N THR A 30 35.35 -12.61 51.86
CA THR A 30 36.28 -13.62 52.40
C THR A 30 36.95 -14.34 51.24
N PRO A 31 38.27 -14.63 51.31
CA PRO A 31 39.03 -15.17 50.19
C PRO A 31 38.84 -16.68 50.09
N THR A 32 38.45 -17.18 48.92
CA THR A 32 38.44 -18.60 48.58
C THR A 32 39.69 -18.99 47.79
N ALA A 33 40.20 -20.18 48.13
CA ALA A 33 41.44 -20.82 47.68
C ALA A 33 41.53 -21.06 46.15
N PRO A 34 42.74 -21.31 45.61
CA PRO A 34 42.95 -21.39 44.16
C PRO A 34 42.47 -22.73 43.60
N VAL A 35 41.62 -22.66 42.57
CA VAL A 35 41.20 -23.82 41.76
C VAL A 35 42.24 -24.09 40.66
N ARG A 36 42.70 -25.34 40.59
CA ARG A 36 43.65 -25.90 39.62
C ARG A 36 43.19 -25.70 38.16
N ARG A 37 44.14 -25.33 37.28
CA ARG A 37 44.00 -25.41 35.81
C ARG A 37 44.20 -26.85 35.32
N PRO A 38 43.36 -27.36 34.40
CA PRO A 38 43.73 -28.43 33.46
C PRO A 38 44.04 -27.84 32.06
N PRO A 39 44.58 -28.65 31.13
CA PRO A 39 45.70 -28.28 30.27
C PRO A 39 45.31 -27.63 28.94
N THR A 40 46.32 -26.98 28.35
CA THR A 40 46.43 -26.45 26.98
C THR A 40 45.53 -27.14 25.94
N GLU A 41 44.52 -26.42 25.44
CA GLU A 41 43.75 -26.79 24.25
C GLU A 41 44.55 -26.44 22.96
N PRO A 42 44.48 -27.29 21.91
CA PRO A 42 45.13 -27.09 20.60
C PRO A 42 44.40 -25.97 19.80
N PRO A 43 44.92 -25.49 18.65
CA PRO A 43 44.59 -24.16 18.12
C PRO A 43 43.09 -24.06 17.82
N ALA A 44 42.38 -23.33 18.67
CA ALA A 44 41.02 -22.91 18.41
C ALA A 44 41.07 -21.95 17.22
N CYS A 45 40.23 -22.20 16.21
CA CYS A 45 40.01 -21.26 15.11
C CYS A 45 39.81 -19.84 15.68
N PRO A 46 40.56 -18.82 15.23
CA PRO A 46 40.31 -17.45 15.66
C PRO A 46 38.86 -17.11 15.30
N ALA A 47 38.07 -16.70 16.29
CA ALA A 47 36.62 -16.47 16.22
C ALA A 47 36.27 -15.34 15.26
N THR A 48 36.40 -15.62 13.97
CA THR A 48 36.10 -14.73 12.85
C THR A 48 34.85 -15.24 12.15
N ASN A 49 34.07 -14.32 11.57
CA ASN A 49 32.89 -14.65 10.78
C ASN A 49 31.80 -15.48 11.50
N ASN A 50 31.71 -15.33 12.82
CA ASN A 50 30.73 -16.02 13.68
C ASN A 50 30.80 -17.56 13.54
N THR A 51 31.99 -18.13 13.36
CA THR A 51 32.26 -19.58 13.29
C THR A 51 32.80 -20.12 14.62
N ARG A 52 32.87 -21.44 14.78
CA ARG A 52 33.42 -22.18 15.94
C ARG A 52 33.87 -23.58 15.54
N GLY A 53 34.63 -24.23 16.42
CA GLY A 53 35.17 -25.58 16.22
C GLY A 53 36.67 -25.55 15.92
N SER A 54 37.31 -26.73 15.90
CA SER A 54 38.75 -26.85 15.61
C SER A 54 39.15 -26.44 14.18
N HIS A 55 38.18 -26.40 13.26
CA HIS A 55 38.37 -26.06 11.85
C HIS A 55 37.32 -25.06 11.35
N CYS A 56 36.73 -24.25 12.23
CA CYS A 56 35.70 -23.25 11.87
C CYS A 56 34.46 -23.88 11.17
N GLN A 57 34.26 -25.19 11.32
CA GLN A 57 33.28 -25.98 10.57
C GLN A 57 31.84 -25.84 11.09
N PHE A 58 31.64 -25.07 12.15
CA PHE A 58 30.32 -24.82 12.74
C PHE A 58 30.09 -23.32 12.92
N CYS A 59 28.83 -22.88 12.86
CA CYS A 59 28.48 -21.53 13.30
C CYS A 59 28.50 -21.42 14.82
N SER A 60 28.90 -20.23 15.30
CA SER A 60 28.84 -19.83 16.70
C SER A 60 27.42 -19.92 17.26
N ARG A 61 27.30 -20.09 18.60
CA ARG A 61 25.99 -20.19 19.25
C ARG A 61 25.16 -18.95 18.90
N ARG A 62 23.91 -19.16 18.48
CA ARG A 62 22.98 -18.11 18.01
C ARG A 62 23.33 -17.50 16.64
N CYS A 63 24.05 -18.22 15.79
CA CYS A 63 24.26 -17.88 14.39
C CYS A 63 23.87 -19.05 13.48
N THR A 64 23.36 -18.77 12.29
CA THR A 64 22.85 -19.75 11.31
C THR A 64 23.48 -19.49 9.94
N ARG A 65 24.04 -20.53 9.32
CA ARG A 65 24.39 -20.70 7.88
C ARG A 65 25.13 -22.03 7.69
N ASP A 66 25.55 -22.33 6.47
CA ASP A 66 26.54 -23.36 6.18
C ASP A 66 27.96 -22.80 6.35
N ALA A 67 28.65 -23.17 7.44
CA ALA A 67 30.01 -22.73 7.74
C ALA A 67 31.06 -23.28 6.75
N ALA A 68 30.73 -24.32 5.98
CA ALA A 68 31.62 -24.89 4.97
C ALA A 68 31.64 -24.09 3.66
N SER A 69 30.72 -23.14 3.48
CA SER A 69 30.57 -22.35 2.24
C SER A 69 31.50 -21.13 2.15
N GLY A 70 32.38 -20.90 3.14
CA GLY A 70 33.26 -19.73 3.20
C GLY A 70 32.57 -18.40 3.51
N GLN A 71 31.25 -18.41 3.72
CA GLN A 71 30.46 -17.22 4.06
C GLN A 71 30.31 -17.05 5.57
N ALA A 72 30.24 -15.80 6.05
CA ALA A 72 30.02 -15.52 7.47
C ALA A 72 28.65 -16.02 7.95
N CYS A 73 28.63 -16.58 9.16
CA CYS A 73 27.40 -17.03 9.80
C CYS A 73 26.58 -15.81 10.25
N LEU A 74 25.28 -15.83 9.96
CA LEU A 74 24.37 -14.73 10.28
C LEU A 74 23.76 -14.93 11.67
N PRO A 75 23.69 -13.91 12.54
CA PRO A 75 23.08 -14.04 13.85
C PRO A 75 21.58 -14.39 13.75
N CYS A 76 21.10 -15.28 14.62
CA CYS A 76 19.68 -15.67 14.71
C CYS A 76 18.79 -14.45 14.96
N SER A 77 19.27 -13.43 15.67
CA SER A 77 18.51 -12.18 15.85
C SER A 77 18.31 -11.41 14.54
N GLN A 78 19.20 -11.56 13.56
CA GLN A 78 19.02 -10.96 12.24
C GLN A 78 18.13 -11.83 11.34
N VAL A 79 18.25 -13.15 11.43
CA VAL A 79 17.43 -14.09 10.64
C VAL A 79 15.99 -14.21 11.18
N CYS A 80 15.83 -14.14 12.50
CA CYS A 80 14.55 -14.23 13.20
C CYS A 80 14.10 -12.84 13.74
N ASN A 81 14.62 -11.72 13.19
CA ASN A 81 14.28 -10.33 13.54
C ASN A 81 14.15 -10.01 15.04
N GLY A 82 15.01 -10.58 15.88
CA GLY A 82 15.02 -10.36 17.32
C GLY A 82 14.00 -11.19 18.11
N HIS A 83 13.13 -11.95 17.43
CA HIS A 83 12.07 -12.76 18.04
C HIS A 83 12.53 -14.12 18.56
N SER A 84 13.74 -14.56 18.19
CA SER A 84 14.36 -15.71 18.81
C SER A 84 15.87 -15.62 18.85
N ARG A 85 16.45 -16.04 19.98
CA ARG A 85 17.90 -16.22 20.17
C ARG A 85 18.36 -17.65 19.81
N ALA A 86 17.45 -18.53 19.38
CA ALA A 86 17.72 -19.93 19.07
C ALA A 86 16.84 -20.45 17.93
N THR A 87 17.37 -21.31 17.07
CA THR A 87 16.55 -22.02 16.07
C THR A 87 15.97 -23.29 16.69
N LEU A 88 14.75 -23.68 16.30
CA LEU A 88 14.14 -24.92 16.78
C LEU A 88 14.99 -26.13 16.36
N ARG A 89 15.16 -27.07 17.29
CA ARG A 89 15.61 -28.43 16.96
C ARG A 89 14.52 -29.07 16.11
N ALA A 90 14.83 -29.53 14.91
CA ALA A 90 13.94 -30.48 14.25
C ALA A 90 13.93 -31.76 15.08
N ALA A 91 12.81 -32.05 15.75
CA ALA A 91 12.52 -33.37 16.24
C ALA A 91 12.24 -34.27 15.02
N ALA A 92 13.29 -34.78 14.39
CA ALA A 92 13.17 -35.95 13.53
C ALA A 92 13.05 -37.18 14.44
N ALA A 93 11.85 -37.40 14.98
CA ALA A 93 11.54 -38.62 15.71
C ALA A 93 10.05 -38.93 15.61
N SER A 94 9.66 -39.67 14.57
CA SER A 94 8.77 -40.84 14.71
C SER A 94 8.25 -41.32 13.34
N SER A 95 9.02 -42.19 12.66
CA SER A 95 8.48 -43.30 11.85
C SER A 95 9.58 -44.07 11.10
N ALA A 96 10.55 -44.63 11.83
CA ALA A 96 11.30 -45.77 11.31
C ALA A 96 11.60 -46.70 12.49
N ALA A 97 10.72 -47.68 12.68
CA ALA A 97 11.06 -48.86 13.45
C ALA A 97 12.24 -49.54 12.75
N GLY A 98 13.37 -49.66 13.45
CA GLY A 98 14.53 -50.46 13.02
C GLY A 98 15.60 -49.69 12.26
N ALA A 99 16.44 -48.92 12.97
CA ALA A 99 17.80 -48.64 12.52
C ALA A 99 18.70 -48.45 13.75
N THR A 100 19.57 -49.43 13.97
CA THR A 100 20.65 -49.44 14.95
C THR A 100 21.76 -48.46 14.55
N THR A 101 22.37 -47.84 15.56
CA THR A 101 23.71 -47.23 15.55
C THR A 101 24.09 -46.35 14.35
N GLY A 102 23.89 -45.04 14.49
CA GLY A 102 24.50 -44.03 13.63
C GLY A 102 24.17 -42.63 14.14
N SER A 103 25.20 -41.83 14.41
CA SER A 103 25.12 -40.45 14.88
C SER A 103 24.04 -39.64 14.14
N ALA A 104 22.88 -39.45 14.77
CA ALA A 104 21.84 -38.55 14.30
C ALA A 104 22.39 -37.13 14.32
N SER A 105 22.97 -36.70 13.20
CA SER A 105 23.46 -35.35 12.98
C SER A 105 22.31 -34.38 13.26
N THR A 106 22.36 -33.74 14.43
CA THR A 106 21.35 -32.80 14.91
C THR A 106 21.50 -31.51 14.09
N ARG A 107 21.02 -31.55 12.85
CA ARG A 107 21.07 -30.40 11.94
C ARG A 107 20.12 -29.35 12.50
N LEU A 108 20.67 -28.28 13.09
CA LEU A 108 19.94 -27.07 13.40
C LEU A 108 19.40 -26.52 12.07
N LEU A 109 18.09 -26.62 11.83
CA LEU A 109 17.49 -25.93 10.69
C LEU A 109 17.51 -24.43 11.01
N PRO A 110 17.99 -23.58 10.08
CA PRO A 110 17.92 -22.13 10.25
C PRO A 110 16.45 -21.69 10.32
N CYS A 111 16.15 -20.65 11.13
CA CYS A 111 14.88 -19.93 11.05
C CYS A 111 14.65 -19.55 9.59
N LYS A 112 13.46 -19.81 9.05
CA LYS A 112 13.06 -19.26 7.76
C LYS A 112 12.25 -17.99 8.01
N PRO A 113 12.46 -16.92 7.22
CA PRO A 113 11.63 -15.73 7.31
C PRO A 113 10.18 -16.07 6.92
N CYS A 114 9.23 -15.38 7.55
CA CYS A 114 7.82 -15.47 7.20
C CYS A 114 7.60 -15.00 5.75
N GLN A 115 6.79 -15.72 4.99
CA GLN A 115 6.53 -15.44 3.57
C GLN A 115 5.19 -14.70 3.37
N CYS A 116 4.99 -13.61 4.11
CA CYS A 116 3.74 -12.85 4.12
C CYS A 116 3.63 -11.84 2.97
N ASN A 117 4.22 -12.14 1.81
CA ASN A 117 4.24 -11.27 0.62
C ASN A 117 4.69 -9.81 0.87
N GLY A 118 5.53 -9.58 1.89
CA GLY A 118 6.02 -8.24 2.25
C GLY A 118 5.06 -7.41 3.12
N HIS A 119 3.93 -7.97 3.55
CA HIS A 119 2.94 -7.27 4.37
C HIS A 119 3.05 -7.54 5.87
N SER A 120 3.88 -8.50 6.26
CA SER A 120 4.16 -8.83 7.66
C SER A 120 5.49 -9.55 7.77
N ASP A 121 6.17 -9.37 8.88
CA ASP A 121 7.28 -10.21 9.33
C ASP A 121 6.84 -11.19 10.44
N PHE A 122 5.58 -11.11 10.86
CA PHE A 122 4.99 -11.96 11.88
C PHE A 122 4.30 -13.17 11.27
N CYS A 123 4.58 -14.37 11.79
CA CYS A 123 3.85 -15.59 11.50
C CYS A 123 4.05 -16.61 12.64
N LEU A 124 3.21 -17.63 12.69
CA LEU A 124 3.30 -18.73 13.65
C LEU A 124 4.63 -19.50 13.46
N PRO A 125 5.43 -19.71 14.52
CA PRO A 125 6.75 -20.33 14.42
C PRO A 125 6.76 -21.76 13.83
N ASP A 126 5.71 -22.55 14.12
CA ASP A 126 5.68 -23.97 13.77
C ASP A 126 5.22 -24.22 12.33
N THR A 127 4.25 -23.43 11.85
CA THR A 127 3.63 -23.61 10.54
C THR A 127 4.13 -22.60 9.50
N GLY A 128 4.63 -21.45 9.94
CA GLY A 128 4.90 -20.30 9.09
C GLY A 128 3.62 -19.63 8.56
N GLN A 129 2.45 -19.96 9.12
CA GLN A 129 1.13 -19.43 8.76
C GLN A 129 0.64 -18.39 9.77
N GLY A 130 -0.50 -17.75 9.54
CA GLY A 130 -1.05 -16.73 10.44
C GLY A 130 -0.34 -15.38 10.35
N CYS A 131 -0.03 -14.94 9.12
CA CYS A 131 0.52 -13.61 8.90
C CYS A 131 -0.42 -12.49 9.36
N ASP A 132 0.11 -11.46 10.01
CA ASP A 132 -0.64 -10.23 10.31
C ASP A 132 -0.68 -9.32 9.08
N CYS A 133 -1.65 -9.56 8.21
CA CYS A 133 -1.73 -8.93 6.89
C CYS A 133 -2.05 -7.42 6.97
N GLN A 134 -1.05 -6.60 6.71
CA GLN A 134 -1.18 -5.14 6.62
C GLN A 134 -1.62 -4.68 5.20
N ASN A 135 -1.70 -3.37 4.98
CA ASN A 135 -2.00 -2.75 3.67
C ASN A 135 -3.33 -3.22 3.01
N ASN A 136 -4.33 -3.54 3.83
CA ASN A 136 -5.66 -4.03 3.41
C ASN A 136 -5.60 -5.34 2.60
N THR A 137 -4.65 -6.20 2.96
CA THR A 137 -4.49 -7.54 2.38
C THR A 137 -5.10 -8.60 3.27
N ARG A 138 -5.37 -9.78 2.71
CA ARG A 138 -5.86 -10.95 3.41
C ARG A 138 -5.24 -12.21 2.85
N THR A 139 -5.18 -13.23 3.69
CA THR A 139 -4.86 -14.60 3.28
C THR A 139 -6.11 -15.26 2.72
N SER A 140 -5.98 -15.91 1.56
CA SER A 140 -7.08 -16.65 0.91
C SER A 140 -6.90 -18.16 0.94
N CYS A 141 -5.70 -18.65 1.26
CA CYS A 141 -5.42 -20.07 1.38
C CYS A 141 -5.92 -20.62 2.71
N THR A 142 -6.08 -21.94 2.77
CA THR A 142 -6.51 -22.69 3.94
C THR A 142 -5.37 -23.54 4.48
N ASP A 143 -5.48 -24.02 5.72
CA ASP A 143 -4.47 -24.88 6.35
C ASP A 143 -4.21 -26.19 5.57
N ARG A 144 -5.15 -26.59 4.70
CA ARG A 144 -5.03 -27.78 3.83
C ARG A 144 -4.09 -27.55 2.65
N ASP A 145 -3.80 -26.30 2.31
CA ASP A 145 -2.95 -25.96 1.17
C ASP A 145 -1.47 -26.09 1.57
N GLN A 146 -0.77 -27.04 0.95
CA GLN A 146 0.65 -27.31 1.24
C GLN A 146 1.57 -26.09 1.07
N ARG A 147 1.19 -25.16 0.18
CA ARG A 147 1.91 -23.91 -0.11
C ARG A 147 1.22 -22.68 0.48
N CYS A 148 0.31 -22.84 1.45
CA CYS A 148 -0.40 -21.71 2.04
C CYS A 148 0.57 -20.67 2.59
N ARG A 149 1.67 -21.11 3.22
CA ARG A 149 2.70 -20.21 3.79
C ARG A 149 3.19 -19.14 2.81
N GLU A 150 3.24 -19.44 1.51
CA GLU A 150 3.76 -18.58 0.43
C GLU A 150 2.67 -17.68 -0.18
N GLN A 151 1.40 -17.99 0.06
CA GLN A 151 0.23 -17.32 -0.52
C GLN A 151 -0.49 -16.39 0.47
N GLN A 152 0.05 -16.23 1.68
CA GLN A 152 -0.54 -15.38 2.71
C GLN A 152 -0.43 -13.90 2.34
N CYS A 153 -1.45 -13.12 2.67
CA CYS A 153 -1.53 -11.69 2.33
C CYS A 153 -1.44 -11.39 0.81
N ALA A 154 -1.69 -12.37 -0.05
CA ALA A 154 -1.58 -12.20 -1.51
C ALA A 154 -2.89 -11.72 -2.18
N VAL A 155 -3.97 -11.51 -1.42
CA VAL A 155 -5.28 -11.09 -1.94
C VAL A 155 -5.76 -9.85 -1.21
N CYS A 156 -6.43 -8.94 -1.92
CA CYS A 156 -7.01 -7.77 -1.28
C CYS A 156 -8.23 -8.12 -0.42
N ALA A 157 -8.40 -7.39 0.69
CA ALA A 157 -9.62 -7.40 1.49
C ALA A 157 -10.83 -6.94 0.67
N ASP A 158 -12.03 -7.16 1.22
CA ASP A 158 -13.26 -6.76 0.55
C ASP A 158 -13.32 -5.24 0.34
N PHE A 159 -13.91 -4.81 -0.78
CA PHE A 159 -13.90 -3.41 -1.26
C PHE A 159 -12.54 -2.86 -1.71
N TYR A 160 -11.47 -3.64 -1.63
CA TYR A 160 -10.18 -3.27 -2.20
C TYR A 160 -9.87 -4.02 -3.51
N SER A 161 -8.98 -3.46 -4.31
CA SER A 161 -8.46 -4.06 -5.56
C SER A 161 -6.99 -3.76 -5.76
N GLY A 162 -6.32 -4.65 -6.50
CA GLY A 162 -4.91 -4.55 -6.86
C GLY A 162 -4.28 -5.94 -6.81
N LYS A 163 -2.96 -5.99 -7.02
CA LYS A 163 -2.12 -7.18 -6.86
C LYS A 163 -1.14 -6.95 -5.71
N PRO A 164 -1.44 -7.40 -4.48
CA PRO A 164 -0.64 -7.11 -3.30
C PRO A 164 0.51 -8.10 -3.09
N THR A 165 1.20 -8.47 -4.17
CA THR A 165 2.42 -9.27 -4.07
C THR A 165 3.62 -8.33 -3.99
N ASP A 166 4.72 -8.82 -3.40
CA ASP A 166 5.98 -8.07 -3.31
C ASP A 166 5.86 -6.74 -2.52
N GLY A 167 5.05 -6.72 -1.46
CA GLY A 167 4.87 -5.55 -0.58
C GLY A 167 3.90 -4.48 -1.10
N ARG A 168 3.24 -4.73 -2.25
CA ARG A 168 2.34 -3.76 -2.89
C ARG A 168 1.01 -3.64 -2.17
N GLN A 169 0.51 -2.41 -2.02
CA GLN A 169 -0.73 -2.14 -1.31
C GLN A 169 -1.99 -2.44 -2.14
N CYS A 170 -3.09 -2.70 -1.44
CA CYS A 170 -4.42 -2.76 -2.02
C CYS A 170 -5.09 -1.37 -2.01
N TYR A 171 -5.79 -1.05 -3.10
CA TYR A 171 -6.43 0.24 -3.31
C TYR A 171 -7.93 0.14 -3.04
N HIS A 172 -8.48 1.09 -2.27
CA HIS A 172 -9.90 1.10 -1.98
C HIS A 172 -10.68 1.41 -3.26
N LYS A 173 -11.58 0.53 -3.68
CA LYS A 173 -12.43 0.75 -4.86
C LYS A 173 -13.31 1.97 -4.61
N MET A 174 -13.20 2.98 -5.46
CA MET A 174 -14.09 4.13 -5.46
C MET A 174 -15.22 3.88 -6.45
N GLY A 175 -16.46 4.16 -6.01
CA GLY A 175 -17.63 4.28 -6.89
C GLY A 175 -17.89 5.73 -7.28
N VAL A 176 -18.64 5.94 -8.37
CA VAL A 176 -19.02 7.29 -8.83
C VAL A 176 -19.78 8.01 -7.71
N ASN A 177 -19.40 9.25 -7.39
CA ASN A 177 -19.98 10.08 -6.32
C ASN A 177 -19.79 9.55 -4.89
N ASN A 178 -18.95 8.53 -4.67
CA ASN A 178 -18.59 8.11 -3.32
C ASN A 178 -17.45 8.97 -2.76
N TYR A 179 -17.62 9.40 -1.51
CA TYR A 179 -16.66 10.22 -0.79
C TYR A 179 -15.78 9.36 0.11
N PHE A 180 -14.48 9.62 0.09
CA PHE A 180 -13.49 8.96 0.95
C PHE A 180 -12.84 9.99 1.84
N CYS A 181 -12.91 9.76 3.15
CA CYS A 181 -12.27 10.64 4.12
C CYS A 181 -10.77 10.29 4.24
N LEU A 182 -9.93 11.31 4.22
CA LEU A 182 -8.54 11.25 4.68
C LEU A 182 -8.60 11.41 6.20
N ASP A 183 -8.39 10.30 6.91
CA ASP A 183 -8.48 10.25 8.37
C ASP A 183 -7.17 10.76 9.01
N TYR A 184 -7.32 11.51 10.10
CA TYR A 184 -6.23 12.11 10.87
C TYR A 184 -5.26 11.06 11.44
N ARG A 185 -5.65 9.79 11.60
CA ARG A 185 -4.77 8.75 12.14
C ARG A 185 -3.83 8.11 11.13
N HIS A 186 -4.18 8.19 9.85
CA HIS A 186 -3.40 7.60 8.77
C HIS A 186 -3.17 8.69 7.75
N SER A 187 -1.99 9.31 7.79
CA SER A 187 -1.57 10.35 6.84
C SER A 187 -1.43 9.83 5.40
N GLN A 188 -2.09 8.73 5.04
CA GLN A 188 -2.07 8.15 3.72
C GLN A 188 -3.37 7.43 3.36
N LYS A 189 -3.79 7.54 2.09
CA LYS A 189 -4.92 6.80 1.54
C LYS A 189 -4.63 6.37 0.10
N ALA A 190 -4.84 5.09 -0.19
CA ALA A 190 -4.74 4.52 -1.53
C ALA A 190 -6.14 4.18 -2.07
N CYS A 191 -6.48 4.74 -3.23
CA CYS A 191 -7.79 4.64 -3.85
C CYS A 191 -7.67 4.17 -5.31
N GLY A 192 -8.56 3.28 -5.72
CA GLY A 192 -8.68 2.77 -7.09
C GLY A 192 -9.94 3.33 -7.73
N VAL A 193 -9.77 4.09 -8.79
CA VAL A 193 -10.85 4.75 -9.54
C VAL A 193 -11.20 3.86 -10.72
N ASN A 194 -12.44 3.38 -10.73
CA ASN A 194 -12.99 2.61 -11.82
C ASN A 194 -14.04 3.48 -12.52
N PRO A 195 -13.82 3.89 -13.78
CA PRO A 195 -14.80 4.67 -14.53
C PRO A 195 -16.14 3.91 -14.60
N GLY A 196 -17.24 4.59 -14.28
CA GLY A 196 -18.60 4.06 -14.44
C GLY A 196 -19.13 4.25 -15.86
N PHE A 197 -18.65 5.28 -16.55
CA PHE A 197 -18.99 5.58 -17.95
C PHE A 197 -17.73 5.63 -18.81
N LEU A 198 -17.82 5.15 -20.06
CA LEU A 198 -16.68 5.04 -20.97
C LEU A 198 -16.45 6.31 -21.80
N ASN A 199 -17.49 7.12 -21.98
CA ASN A 199 -17.51 8.27 -22.90
C ASN A 199 -17.58 9.62 -22.17
N ILE A 200 -17.37 9.66 -20.86
CA ILE A 200 -17.42 10.87 -20.03
C ILE A 200 -16.13 10.97 -19.24
N ASP A 201 -15.46 12.13 -19.30
CA ASP A 201 -14.25 12.40 -18.54
C ASP A 201 -14.41 12.10 -17.06
N VAL A 202 -13.38 11.50 -16.47
CA VAL A 202 -13.32 11.28 -15.02
C VAL A 202 -12.70 12.51 -14.38
N ARG A 203 -13.39 13.09 -13.40
CA ARG A 203 -12.89 14.22 -12.60
C ARG A 203 -12.68 13.78 -11.17
N LEU A 204 -11.43 13.79 -10.73
CA LEU A 204 -11.01 13.51 -9.36
C LEU A 204 -10.87 14.81 -8.59
N PHE A 205 -11.53 14.88 -7.44
CA PHE A 205 -11.47 15.99 -6.51
C PHE A 205 -10.77 15.52 -5.24
N VAL A 206 -9.72 16.23 -4.85
CA VAL A 206 -9.06 16.06 -3.56
C VAL A 206 -9.13 17.38 -2.82
N ASP A 207 -9.96 17.42 -1.77
CA ASP A 207 -10.15 18.59 -0.93
C ASP A 207 -9.46 18.38 0.41
N ILE A 208 -8.43 19.16 0.65
CA ILE A 208 -7.65 19.16 1.87
C ILE A 208 -8.20 20.25 2.77
N ILE A 209 -8.68 19.84 3.95
CA ILE A 209 -9.31 20.72 4.95
C ILE A 209 -8.25 21.18 5.96
N ARG A 210 -7.31 20.31 6.31
CA ARG A 210 -6.19 20.60 7.23
C ARG A 210 -4.92 19.91 6.77
N GLY A 211 -3.79 20.61 6.93
CA GLY A 211 -2.46 20.12 6.56
C GLY A 211 -2.16 20.31 5.08
N ALA A 212 -1.15 19.56 4.61
CA ALA A 212 -0.76 19.52 3.21
C ALA A 212 -0.49 18.08 2.78
N ALA A 213 -0.81 17.74 1.54
CA ALA A 213 -0.63 16.39 0.99
C ALA A 213 0.01 16.40 -0.40
N ASP A 214 0.82 15.38 -0.66
CA ASP A 214 1.27 15.00 -1.98
C ASP A 214 0.29 13.97 -2.57
N LEU A 215 -0.01 14.13 -3.86
CA LEU A 215 -0.90 13.24 -4.61
C LEU A 215 -0.12 12.53 -5.69
N TYR A 216 -0.30 11.22 -5.79
CA TYR A 216 0.34 10.38 -6.79
C TYR A 216 -0.74 9.61 -7.55
N LEU A 217 -0.79 9.76 -8.86
CA LEU A 217 -1.77 9.09 -9.72
C LEU A 217 -1.04 8.27 -10.79
N ALA A 218 -1.45 7.03 -11.01
CA ALA A 218 -0.91 6.17 -12.06
C ALA A 218 -1.96 5.26 -12.69
N LEU A 219 -1.60 4.66 -13.82
CA LEU A 219 -2.44 3.73 -14.59
C LEU A 219 -2.28 2.26 -14.15
N SER A 220 -1.31 1.95 -13.29
CA SER A 220 -1.04 0.59 -12.80
C SER A 220 -1.04 0.55 -11.28
N ASP A 221 -1.59 -0.54 -10.74
CA ASP A 221 -1.54 -0.88 -9.32
C ASP A 221 -0.11 -1.19 -8.83
N ARG A 222 0.80 -1.45 -9.77
CA ARG A 222 2.22 -1.73 -9.53
C ARG A 222 3.11 -0.49 -9.57
N THR A 223 2.58 0.70 -9.81
CA THR A 223 3.44 1.89 -9.89
C THR A 223 3.95 2.33 -8.51
N PHE A 224 3.11 2.22 -7.47
CA PHE A 224 3.43 2.72 -6.15
C PHE A 224 3.63 1.59 -5.17
N VAL A 225 4.70 1.64 -4.38
CA VAL A 225 4.92 0.79 -3.21
C VAL A 225 4.98 1.68 -1.99
N VAL A 226 4.05 1.44 -1.08
CA VAL A 226 3.87 2.20 0.14
C VAL A 226 4.58 1.48 1.29
N ASN A 227 5.68 2.09 1.76
CA ASN A 227 6.43 1.58 2.89
C ASN A 227 6.01 2.32 4.15
N ASN A 228 5.48 1.57 5.12
CA ASN A 228 5.21 2.09 6.46
C ASN A 228 6.44 1.79 7.31
N THR A 229 7.37 2.74 7.36
CA THR A 229 8.54 2.61 8.22
C THR A 229 8.29 3.30 9.55
N VAL A 230 8.72 2.68 10.64
CA VAL A 230 8.82 3.36 11.93
C VAL A 230 10.25 3.85 12.05
N ASP A 231 10.44 5.16 12.05
CA ASP A 231 11.74 5.80 12.21
C ASP A 231 12.34 5.39 13.56
N ALA A 232 13.67 5.53 13.72
CA ALA A 232 14.40 5.17 14.95
C ALA A 232 13.85 5.81 16.24
N ASN A 233 13.04 6.87 16.11
CA ASN A 233 12.38 7.59 17.20
C ASN A 233 10.97 7.06 17.53
N GLY A 234 10.53 5.96 16.91
CA GLY A 234 9.16 5.44 17.05
C GLY A 234 8.12 6.20 16.23
N PHE A 235 8.54 7.01 15.24
CA PHE A 235 7.66 7.83 14.42
C PHE A 235 7.25 7.11 13.12
N TRP A 236 5.97 7.12 12.76
CA TRP A 236 5.49 6.46 11.54
C TRP A 236 5.76 7.34 10.30
N SER A 237 6.73 6.97 9.47
CA SER A 237 6.98 7.57 8.17
C SER A 237 6.40 6.66 7.07
N ASN A 238 5.45 7.21 6.31
CA ASN A 238 4.88 6.52 5.14
C ASN A 238 5.55 7.07 3.89
N LEU A 239 6.54 6.35 3.36
CA LEU A 239 7.24 6.75 2.14
C LEU A 239 6.59 6.07 0.93
N VAL A 240 6.16 6.89 -0.04
CA VAL A 240 5.72 6.38 -1.34
C VAL A 240 6.96 6.21 -2.22
N SER A 241 7.31 4.95 -2.49
CA SER A 241 8.32 4.61 -3.49
C SER A 241 7.66 4.34 -4.84
N ILE A 242 8.27 4.84 -5.91
CA ILE A 242 7.74 4.71 -7.27
C ILE A 242 8.56 3.65 -8.01
N ASP A 243 7.89 2.58 -8.42
CA ASP A 243 8.45 1.57 -9.31
C ASP A 243 8.30 2.03 -10.76
N TYR A 244 9.32 2.72 -11.25
CA TYR A 244 9.32 3.24 -12.61
C TYR A 244 9.39 2.14 -13.68
N GLN A 245 9.89 0.94 -13.36
CA GLN A 245 9.95 -0.17 -14.33
C GLN A 245 8.55 -0.71 -14.60
N ALA A 246 7.72 -0.86 -13.56
CA ALA A 246 6.32 -1.20 -13.71
C ALA A 246 5.58 -0.16 -14.59
N ALA A 247 5.86 1.12 -14.42
CA ALA A 247 5.30 2.19 -15.23
C ALA A 247 5.83 2.23 -16.69
N ALA A 248 7.02 1.68 -16.93
CA ALA A 248 7.63 1.60 -18.27
C ALA A 248 6.98 0.52 -19.15
N THR A 249 6.48 -0.56 -18.54
CA THR A 249 5.82 -1.67 -19.27
C THR A 249 4.43 -1.35 -19.81
N LEU A 250 3.82 -0.23 -19.39
CA LEU A 250 2.52 0.18 -19.90
C LEU A 250 2.64 0.66 -21.37
N PRO A 251 1.70 0.25 -22.24
CA PRO A 251 1.63 0.74 -23.61
C PRO A 251 1.53 2.26 -23.63
N ARG A 252 2.28 2.91 -24.51
CA ARG A 252 2.03 4.34 -24.78
C ARG A 252 0.64 4.47 -25.38
N GLN A 253 -0.18 5.31 -24.77
CA GLN A 253 -1.48 5.60 -25.31
C GLN A 253 -1.32 6.46 -26.57
N PRO A 254 -2.09 6.22 -27.64
CA PRO A 254 -1.88 6.89 -28.91
C PRO A 254 -2.07 8.40 -28.73
N ASP A 255 -0.98 9.15 -28.85
CA ASP A 255 -1.00 10.60 -28.84
C ASP A 255 -1.69 11.07 -30.12
N GLY A 256 -2.93 11.56 -30.03
CA GLY A 256 -3.72 12.08 -31.15
C GLY A 256 -3.11 13.32 -31.84
N ARG A 257 -1.95 13.79 -31.37
CA ARG A 257 -1.15 14.83 -32.00
C ARG A 257 -0.21 14.19 -33.02
N ARG A 258 -0.48 14.41 -34.31
CA ARG A 258 0.48 14.18 -35.41
C ARG A 258 1.75 15.04 -35.19
N ARG A 259 2.68 14.60 -34.35
CA ARG A 259 4.04 15.14 -34.35
C ARG A 259 4.76 14.63 -35.58
N ARG A 260 5.26 15.57 -36.38
CA ARG A 260 6.13 15.31 -37.54
C ARG A 260 7.29 14.43 -37.07
N ARG A 261 7.44 13.27 -37.70
CA ARG A 261 8.37 12.20 -37.33
C ARG A 261 9.82 12.71 -37.45
N SER A 262 10.43 13.16 -36.36
CA SER A 262 11.90 13.24 -36.26
C SER A 262 12.38 11.85 -35.87
N VAL A 263 13.02 11.17 -36.82
CA VAL A 263 13.72 9.90 -36.62
C VAL A 263 14.95 10.19 -35.79
N VAL A 264 14.84 10.09 -34.47
CA VAL A 264 15.98 9.86 -33.58
C VAL A 264 15.55 8.78 -32.59
N SER A 265 16.22 7.65 -32.70
CA SER A 265 16.01 6.45 -31.90
C SER A 265 16.71 6.60 -30.56
N ASP A 266 16.22 7.48 -29.69
CA ASP A 266 16.64 7.48 -28.29
C ASP A 266 15.72 6.56 -27.48
N PRO A 267 16.26 5.72 -26.56
CA PRO A 267 15.43 5.01 -25.60
C PRO A 267 14.61 6.03 -24.80
N PRO A 268 13.32 5.75 -24.52
CA PRO A 268 12.49 6.72 -23.83
C PRO A 268 13.04 6.97 -22.42
N VAL A 269 13.52 8.19 -22.19
CA VAL A 269 13.94 8.67 -20.88
C VAL A 269 12.71 8.65 -19.96
N LEU A 270 12.82 7.97 -18.81
CA LEU A 270 11.78 7.84 -17.77
C LEU A 270 11.11 9.18 -17.41
N SER A 271 11.87 10.28 -17.49
CA SER A 271 11.43 11.64 -17.21
C SER A 271 10.26 12.10 -18.07
N ASP A 272 10.07 11.53 -19.26
CA ASP A 272 9.00 11.90 -20.19
C ASP A 272 7.64 11.28 -19.81
N ARG A 273 7.62 10.32 -18.86
CA ARG A 273 6.42 9.62 -18.39
C ARG A 273 5.89 10.13 -17.05
N VAL A 274 6.62 11.02 -16.38
CA VAL A 274 6.29 11.55 -15.06
C VAL A 274 5.94 13.03 -15.22
N LEU A 275 4.70 13.39 -14.91
CA LEU A 275 4.28 14.77 -14.80
C LEU A 275 4.30 15.17 -13.33
N GLU A 276 5.22 16.05 -12.95
CA GLU A 276 5.25 16.62 -11.60
C GLU A 276 4.74 18.07 -11.62
N VAL A 277 3.83 18.39 -10.70
CA VAL A 277 3.16 19.69 -10.59
C VAL A 277 3.25 20.17 -9.15
N SER A 278 3.74 21.38 -8.93
CA SER A 278 3.61 22.04 -7.63
C SER A 278 2.20 22.60 -7.48
N ALA A 279 1.52 22.28 -6.37
CA ALA A 279 0.17 22.74 -6.15
C ALA A 279 0.10 24.26 -5.92
N ASN A 280 -0.97 24.86 -6.42
CA ASN A 280 -1.37 26.21 -6.10
C ASN A 280 -2.01 26.25 -4.69
N PRO A 281 -1.80 27.32 -3.90
CA PRO A 281 -2.37 27.46 -2.56
C PRO A 281 -3.90 27.42 -2.48
N TYR A 282 -4.60 27.68 -3.60
CA TYR A 282 -6.05 27.84 -3.61
C TYR A 282 -6.78 26.74 -4.39
N LEU A 283 -6.42 26.57 -5.66
CA LEU A 283 -7.02 25.58 -6.54
C LEU A 283 -5.97 25.15 -7.56
N THR A 284 -5.70 23.84 -7.61
CA THR A 284 -4.81 23.26 -8.60
C THR A 284 -5.64 22.48 -9.61
N TYR A 285 -5.53 22.84 -10.89
CA TYR A 285 -6.17 22.12 -11.99
C TYR A 285 -5.10 21.40 -12.81
N VAL A 286 -5.26 20.08 -12.99
CA VAL A 286 -4.35 19.28 -13.82
C VAL A 286 -5.17 18.37 -14.72
N SER A 287 -4.84 18.36 -16.01
CA SER A 287 -5.36 17.36 -16.94
C SER A 287 -4.27 16.32 -17.19
N LEU A 288 -4.59 15.04 -17.06
CA LEU A 288 -3.62 13.95 -17.21
C LEU A 288 -3.21 13.83 -18.69
N PRO A 289 -1.93 14.05 -19.04
CA PRO A 289 -1.48 14.01 -20.42
C PRO A 289 -1.32 12.56 -20.90
N VAL A 290 -1.63 12.33 -22.19
CA VAL A 290 -1.57 11.02 -22.87
C VAL A 290 -0.20 10.34 -22.74
N SER A 291 0.87 11.13 -22.61
CA SER A 291 2.26 10.70 -22.52
C SER A 291 2.74 10.38 -21.07
N GLY A 292 1.98 10.78 -20.05
CA GLY A 292 2.35 10.64 -18.63
C GLY A 292 1.66 9.46 -17.97
N SER A 293 2.40 8.38 -17.66
CA SER A 293 1.87 7.25 -16.91
C SER A 293 1.78 7.51 -15.40
N ILE A 294 2.46 8.56 -14.93
CA ILE A 294 2.52 8.96 -13.52
C ILE A 294 2.31 10.48 -13.42
N LEU A 295 1.35 10.90 -12.59
CA LEU A 295 1.16 12.29 -12.19
C LEU A 295 1.50 12.42 -10.70
N ILE A 296 2.29 13.44 -10.36
CA ILE A 296 2.67 13.80 -9.00
C ILE A 296 2.25 15.25 -8.77
N VAL A 297 1.42 15.50 -7.76
CA VAL A 297 1.07 16.85 -7.32
C VAL A 297 1.65 17.07 -5.94
N ARG A 298 2.59 18.01 -5.82
CA ARG A 298 3.32 18.29 -4.57
C ARG A 298 2.63 19.39 -3.76
N ASN A 299 2.63 19.22 -2.44
CA ASN A 299 2.27 20.23 -1.45
C ASN A 299 0.87 20.84 -1.66
N ALA A 300 -0.13 20.00 -1.95
CA ALA A 300 -1.51 20.43 -2.06
C ALA A 300 -2.08 20.80 -0.68
N THR A 301 -2.76 21.95 -0.58
CA THR A 301 -3.27 22.48 0.70
C THR A 301 -4.77 22.78 0.72
N ARG A 302 -5.39 22.95 -0.45
CA ARG A 302 -6.84 23.16 -0.59
C ARG A 302 -7.44 22.16 -1.56
N ARG A 303 -7.90 22.58 -2.74
CA ARG A 303 -8.55 21.72 -3.72
C ARG A 303 -7.63 21.41 -4.88
N VAL A 304 -7.51 20.13 -5.22
CA VAL A 304 -6.90 19.66 -6.47
C VAL A 304 -7.97 18.99 -7.32
N LEU A 305 -8.10 19.45 -8.55
CA LEU A 305 -8.96 18.87 -9.58
C LEU A 305 -8.09 18.22 -10.64
N ILE A 306 -8.14 16.89 -10.71
CA ILE A 306 -7.47 16.10 -11.74
C ILE A 306 -8.51 15.64 -12.76
N THR A 307 -8.32 15.99 -14.03
CA THR A 307 -9.18 15.57 -15.14
C THR A 307 -8.49 14.48 -15.94
N ILE A 308 -9.19 13.37 -16.16
CA ILE A 308 -8.75 12.26 -16.99
C ILE A 308 -9.66 12.22 -18.22
N PRO A 309 -9.16 12.60 -19.40
CA PRO A 309 -9.99 12.73 -20.60
C PRO A 309 -10.37 11.36 -21.20
N CYS A 310 -11.66 11.14 -21.48
CA CYS A 310 -12.16 9.88 -22.05
C CYS A 310 -11.67 9.62 -23.48
N GLN A 311 -11.33 10.68 -24.22
CA GLN A 311 -10.82 10.56 -25.59
C GLN A 311 -9.38 10.06 -25.64
N SER A 312 -8.62 10.25 -24.56
CA SER A 312 -7.21 9.86 -24.49
C SER A 312 -7.01 8.53 -23.81
N TYR A 313 -7.97 8.07 -23.01
CA TYR A 313 -7.86 6.87 -22.20
C TYR A 313 -8.99 5.89 -22.48
N GLU A 314 -8.65 4.64 -22.80
CA GLU A 314 -9.63 3.58 -22.93
C GLU A 314 -10.10 3.11 -21.55
N PHE A 315 -11.24 3.62 -21.08
CA PHE A 315 -11.78 3.36 -19.74
C PHE A 315 -12.32 1.94 -19.52
N SER A 316 -12.51 1.14 -20.56
CA SER A 316 -12.86 -0.28 -20.46
C SER A 316 -11.71 -1.13 -19.94
N LEU A 317 -10.47 -0.72 -20.24
CA LEU A 317 -9.24 -1.46 -19.90
C LEU A 317 -8.48 -0.79 -18.74
N ASN A 318 -8.49 0.53 -18.68
CA ASN A 318 -7.65 1.29 -17.76
C ASN A 318 -8.36 1.57 -16.43
N LYS A 319 -7.62 1.38 -15.35
CA LYS A 319 -7.98 1.81 -14.00
C LYS A 319 -6.97 2.85 -13.53
N PHE A 320 -7.40 3.75 -12.66
CA PHE A 320 -6.55 4.83 -12.17
C PHE A 320 -6.33 4.66 -10.68
N TYR A 321 -5.09 4.71 -10.24
CA TYR A 321 -4.67 4.43 -8.88
C TYR A 321 -4.12 5.72 -8.27
N LEU A 322 -4.83 6.24 -7.28
CA LEU A 322 -4.50 7.46 -6.56
C LEU A 322 -3.95 7.11 -5.18
N VAL A 323 -2.80 7.67 -4.81
CA VAL A 323 -2.28 7.67 -3.46
C VAL A 323 -2.21 9.11 -2.98
N VAL A 324 -2.81 9.38 -1.83
CA VAL A 324 -2.71 10.66 -1.12
C VAL A 324 -1.81 10.45 0.08
N GLN A 325 -0.77 11.26 0.23
CA GLN A 325 0.23 11.17 1.29
C GLN A 325 0.39 12.52 1.97
N GLY A 326 0.27 12.59 3.29
CA GLY A 326 0.52 13.81 4.04
C GLY A 326 1.99 14.21 4.03
N VAL A 327 2.26 15.51 3.84
CA VAL A 327 3.61 16.10 3.76
C VAL A 327 4.21 16.30 5.15
N SER A 328 3.39 16.60 6.16
CA SER A 328 3.85 16.87 7.52
C SER A 328 3.63 15.68 8.44
N THR A 329 4.63 15.43 9.26
CA THR A 329 4.63 14.47 10.38
C THR A 329 3.91 15.02 11.62
N ASP A 330 3.85 16.35 11.75
CA ASP A 330 3.38 17.03 12.96
C ASP A 330 1.91 17.42 12.87
N VAL A 331 1.41 17.64 11.64
CA VAL A 331 0.02 18.00 11.37
C VAL A 331 -0.65 16.88 10.59
N ASN A 332 -1.53 16.17 11.28
CA ASN A 332 -2.36 15.14 10.66
C ASN A 332 -3.24 15.76 9.57
N VAL A 333 -3.11 15.21 8.37
CA VAL A 333 -3.84 15.66 7.19
C VAL A 333 -5.29 15.18 7.28
N SER A 334 -6.22 16.08 6.99
CA SER A 334 -7.64 15.76 6.89
C SER A 334 -8.25 16.36 5.63
N GLY A 335 -9.12 15.60 4.99
CA GLY A 335 -9.72 15.98 3.72
C GLY A 335 -10.67 14.93 3.18
N ILE A 336 -11.17 15.17 1.98
CA ILE A 336 -12.05 14.27 1.24
C ILE A 336 -11.54 14.05 -0.17
N VAL A 337 -11.71 12.83 -0.65
CA VAL A 337 -11.40 12.43 -2.02
C VAL A 337 -12.67 11.86 -2.63
N PHE A 338 -13.06 12.35 -3.80
CA PHE A 338 -14.21 11.82 -4.54
C PHE A 338 -13.98 11.98 -6.04
N PHE A 339 -14.69 11.20 -6.85
CA PHE A 339 -14.67 11.38 -8.28
C PHE A 339 -16.09 11.47 -8.86
N ARG A 340 -16.21 12.23 -9.94
CA ARG A 340 -17.46 12.45 -10.65
C ARG A 340 -17.32 12.17 -12.14
N GLN A 341 -18.42 11.74 -12.73
CA GLN A 341 -18.65 11.65 -14.16
C GLN A 341 -20.05 12.21 -14.42
N ASP A 342 -20.10 13.48 -14.83
CA ASP A 342 -21.35 14.22 -14.98
C ASP A 342 -22.04 13.78 -16.28
N GLN A 343 -22.94 12.81 -16.18
CA GLN A 343 -23.77 12.40 -17.32
C GLN A 343 -24.84 13.47 -17.57
N ASN A 344 -24.88 14.00 -18.81
CA ASN A 344 -26.00 14.82 -19.24
C ASN A 344 -27.23 13.93 -19.44
N HIS A 345 -28.07 13.83 -18.41
CA HIS A 345 -29.33 13.12 -18.52
C HIS A 345 -30.36 14.00 -19.21
N ILE A 346 -30.89 13.57 -20.35
CA ILE A 346 -32.01 14.26 -20.99
C ILE A 346 -33.24 14.03 -20.12
N ASN A 347 -33.89 15.10 -19.66
CA ASN A 347 -35.17 14.96 -18.97
C ASN A 347 -36.24 14.56 -19.98
N LEU A 348 -36.60 13.27 -19.96
CA LEU A 348 -37.48 12.66 -20.95
C LEU A 348 -38.87 13.32 -20.99
N LEU A 349 -39.35 13.82 -19.84
CA LEU A 349 -40.62 14.55 -19.77
C LEU A 349 -40.53 15.91 -20.46
N VAL A 350 -39.44 16.65 -20.25
CA VAL A 350 -39.20 17.92 -20.95
C VAL A 350 -39.06 17.67 -22.46
N PHE A 351 -38.29 16.65 -22.84
CA PHE A 351 -38.10 16.27 -24.24
C PHE A 351 -39.43 15.95 -24.94
N PHE A 352 -40.26 15.07 -24.34
CA PHE A 352 -41.56 14.73 -24.91
C PHE A 352 -42.53 15.91 -24.91
N SER A 353 -42.51 16.78 -23.88
CA SER A 353 -43.38 17.96 -23.84
C SER A 353 -43.09 18.93 -25.00
N MET A 354 -41.82 19.18 -25.30
CA MET A 354 -41.40 20.02 -26.42
C MET A 354 -41.73 19.35 -27.76
N PHE A 355 -41.47 18.04 -27.88
CA PHE A 355 -41.78 17.27 -29.08
C PHE A 355 -43.28 17.30 -29.42
N PHE A 356 -44.15 17.00 -28.45
CA PHE A 356 -45.60 17.02 -28.66
C PHE A 356 -46.11 18.44 -28.94
N SER A 357 -45.56 19.46 -28.28
CA SER A 357 -45.92 20.86 -28.57
C SER A 357 -45.63 21.24 -30.01
N CYS A 358 -44.42 20.95 -30.51
CA CYS A 358 -44.06 21.20 -31.91
C CYS A 358 -44.90 20.36 -32.88
N PHE A 359 -45.17 19.10 -32.55
CA PHE A 359 -46.01 18.22 -33.36
C PHE A 359 -47.44 18.76 -33.50
N PHE A 360 -48.08 19.16 -32.41
CA PHE A 360 -49.45 19.70 -32.44
C PHE A 360 -49.52 21.07 -33.10
N LEU A 361 -48.49 21.92 -32.95
CA LEU A 361 -48.41 23.18 -33.69
C LEU A 361 -48.32 22.96 -35.21
N LEU A 362 -47.46 22.05 -35.67
CA LEU A 362 -47.35 21.71 -37.09
C LEU A 362 -48.63 21.06 -37.62
N PHE A 363 -49.19 20.12 -36.86
CA PHE A 363 -50.45 19.48 -37.21
C PHE A 363 -51.59 20.51 -37.32
N GLY A 364 -51.67 21.45 -36.37
CA GLY A 364 -52.60 22.57 -36.38
C GLY A 364 -52.43 23.45 -37.63
N LEU A 365 -51.20 23.82 -37.98
CA LEU A 365 -50.90 24.59 -39.19
C LEU A 365 -51.32 23.87 -40.47
N VAL A 366 -51.07 22.55 -40.56
CA VAL A 366 -51.48 21.74 -41.71
C VAL A 366 -53.00 21.67 -41.84
N VAL A 367 -53.72 21.47 -40.72
CA VAL A 367 -55.18 21.46 -40.71
C VAL A 367 -55.75 22.83 -41.11
N LEU A 368 -55.18 23.93 -40.59
CA LEU A 368 -55.57 25.28 -40.97
C LEU A 368 -55.34 25.56 -42.45
N ALA A 369 -54.18 25.19 -42.99
CA ALA A 369 -53.87 25.32 -44.41
C ALA A 369 -54.82 24.50 -45.28
N TRP A 370 -55.12 23.26 -44.87
CA TRP A 370 -56.08 22.39 -45.56
C TRP A 370 -57.48 23.02 -45.56
N LYS A 371 -57.92 23.57 -44.42
CA LYS A 371 -59.23 24.25 -44.30
C LYS A 371 -59.29 25.53 -45.13
N ALA A 372 -58.24 26.34 -45.13
CA ALA A 372 -58.14 27.55 -45.96
C ALA A 372 -58.25 27.20 -47.44
N ARG A 373 -57.53 26.15 -47.88
CA ARG A 373 -57.62 25.64 -49.26
C ARG A 373 -59.04 25.16 -49.60
N GLN A 374 -59.67 24.39 -48.70
CA GLN A 374 -61.04 23.92 -48.90
C GLN A 374 -62.05 25.07 -49.02
N ALA A 375 -61.89 26.15 -48.25
CA ALA A 375 -62.74 27.33 -48.34
C ALA A 375 -62.54 28.10 -49.64
N HIS A 376 -61.29 28.22 -50.12
CA HIS A 376 -60.99 28.84 -51.42
C HIS A 376 -61.55 28.03 -52.59
N SER A 377 -61.55 26.69 -52.54
CA SER A 377 -62.15 25.86 -53.61
C SER A 377 -63.68 25.83 -53.61
N ARG A 378 -64.34 26.36 -52.57
CA ARG A 378 -65.82 26.44 -52.48
C ARG A 378 -66.38 27.81 -52.86
N ARG A 379 -65.52 28.82 -53.00
CA ARG A 379 -65.84 30.10 -53.67
C ARG A 379 -65.50 29.95 -55.14
#